data_AF-A0A2E5RKP6-F1
#
_entry.id   AF-A0A2E5RKP6-F1
#
_cell.length_a   1.000
_cell.length_b   1.000
_cell.length_c   1.000
_cell.angle_alpha   90.00
_cell.angle_beta   90.00
_cell.angle_gamma   90.00
#
_symmetry.space_group_name_H-M   'P 1'
#
loop_
_entity.id
_entity.type
_entity.pdbx_description
1 polymer ?
#
loop_
_entity_poly.entity_id
_entity_poly.type
_entity_poly.pdbx_seq_one_letter_code
_entity_poly.pdbx_strand_id
1 'polypeptide(L)'
;MKITTEMYNDLTNETCISMIDRKGVLVDEVVIFGFIRIKIYSLHNFYVQAVYNNNDETLLEIKALISQDDWQPYLETLDLKEFFNLKE
;
A
#
# COMPACT_ATOMS: atom_id res chain seq x y z
N MET A 1 -18.00 -5.54 -9.66
CA MET A 1 -18.06 -5.38 -8.18
C MET A 1 -16.89 -4.49 -7.78
N LYS A 2 -17.13 -3.32 -7.18
CA LYS A 2 -16.06 -2.48 -6.61
C LYS A 2 -15.76 -3.01 -5.20
N ILE A 3 -14.51 -3.35 -4.90
CA ILE A 3 -14.07 -3.66 -3.55
C ILE A 3 -13.77 -2.35 -2.82
N THR A 4 -14.24 -2.21 -1.58
CA THR A 4 -13.89 -1.08 -0.72
C THR A 4 -12.62 -1.39 0.06
N THR A 5 -12.04 -0.38 0.71
CA THR A 5 -10.86 -0.57 1.57
C THR A 5 -11.15 -1.47 2.77
N GLU A 6 -12.31 -1.32 3.42
CA GLU A 6 -12.75 -2.18 4.53
C GLU A 6 -12.87 -3.64 4.08
N MET A 7 -13.57 -3.89 2.97
CA MET A 7 -13.70 -5.23 2.40
C MET A 7 -12.35 -5.85 2.05
N TYR A 8 -11.37 -5.03 1.64
CA TYR A 8 -10.02 -5.51 1.32
C TYR A 8 -9.25 -5.92 2.57
N ASN A 9 -9.37 -5.17 3.67
CA ASN A 9 -8.71 -5.48 4.93
C ASN A 9 -9.27 -6.74 5.61
N ASP A 10 -10.49 -7.14 5.29
CA ASP A 10 -11.10 -8.39 5.77
C ASP A 10 -10.66 -9.63 4.97
N LEU A 11 -9.93 -9.45 3.85
CA LEU A 11 -9.46 -10.57 3.03
C LEU A 11 -8.20 -11.22 3.61
N THR A 12 -7.96 -12.47 3.19
CA THR A 12 -6.70 -13.14 3.49
C THR A 12 -5.54 -12.51 2.70
N ASN A 13 -4.33 -12.55 3.27
CA ASN A 13 -3.12 -12.06 2.61
C ASN A 13 -2.92 -12.66 1.20
N GLU A 14 -3.20 -13.95 1.01
CA GLU A 14 -3.13 -14.61 -0.30
C GLU A 14 -4.08 -13.98 -1.32
N THR A 15 -5.31 -13.65 -0.90
CA THR A 15 -6.29 -12.99 -1.76
C THR A 15 -5.86 -11.56 -2.07
N CYS A 16 -5.37 -10.84 -1.07
CA CYS A 16 -4.83 -9.49 -1.22
C CYS A 16 -3.68 -9.43 -2.24
N ILE A 17 -2.70 -10.35 -2.12
CA ILE A 17 -1.59 -10.48 -3.06
C ILE A 17 -2.11 -10.82 -4.46
N SER A 18 -3.00 -11.81 -4.60
CA SER A 18 -3.56 -12.16 -5.91
C SER A 18 -4.27 -10.99 -6.59
N MET A 19 -4.90 -10.11 -5.80
CA MET A 19 -5.51 -8.88 -6.33
C MET A 19 -4.45 -7.86 -6.78
N ILE A 20 -3.38 -7.68 -6.00
CA ILE A 20 -2.24 -6.84 -6.39
C ILE A 20 -1.59 -7.37 -7.67
N ASP A 21 -1.28 -8.67 -7.76
CA ASP A 21 -0.62 -9.25 -8.92
C ASP A 21 -1.43 -9.08 -10.21
N ARG A 22 -2.77 -9.12 -10.09
CA ARG A 22 -3.66 -9.04 -11.25
C ARG A 22 -4.03 -7.62 -11.65
N LYS A 23 -4.02 -6.67 -10.72
CA LYS A 23 -4.63 -5.33 -10.91
C LYS A 23 -3.86 -4.19 -10.28
N GLY A 24 -2.92 -4.49 -9.38
CA GLY A 24 -2.12 -3.53 -8.67
C GLY A 24 -1.13 -2.86 -9.60
N VAL A 25 -1.05 -1.54 -9.52
CA VAL A 25 0.03 -0.75 -10.13
C VAL A 25 0.95 -0.33 -8.99
N LEU A 26 2.24 -0.68 -9.06
CA LEU A 26 3.22 -0.20 -8.09
C LEU A 26 3.35 1.32 -8.26
N VAL A 27 3.13 2.04 -7.17
CA VAL A 27 3.18 3.51 -7.10
C VAL A 27 4.51 3.94 -6.51
N ASP A 28 4.95 3.26 -5.45
CA ASP A 28 6.22 3.55 -4.80
C ASP A 28 6.79 2.35 -4.07
N GLU A 29 8.10 2.41 -3.82
CA GLU A 29 8.84 1.46 -3.01
C GLU A 29 9.88 2.17 -2.15
N VAL A 30 9.86 1.89 -0.85
CA VAL A 30 10.84 2.42 0.11
C VAL A 30 11.45 1.30 0.94
N VAL A 31 12.77 1.36 1.14
CA VAL A 31 13.49 0.45 2.05
C VAL A 31 13.82 1.21 3.33
N ILE A 32 13.30 0.71 4.45
CA ILE A 32 13.48 1.32 5.77
C ILE A 32 14.50 0.52 6.56
N PHE A 33 15.52 1.21 7.06
CA PHE A 33 16.62 0.67 7.87
C PHE A 33 17.34 -0.55 7.26
N GLY A 34 17.20 -0.79 5.95
CA GLY A 34 17.87 -1.88 5.22
C GLY A 34 17.23 -3.27 5.35
N PHE A 35 16.26 -3.47 6.24
CA PHE A 35 15.65 -4.78 6.51
C PHE A 35 14.13 -4.83 6.25
N ILE A 36 13.45 -3.68 6.15
CA ILE A 36 12.03 -3.61 5.76
C ILE A 36 11.94 -2.99 4.37
N ARG A 37 11.15 -3.60 3.49
CA ARG A 37 10.79 -3.04 2.19
C ARG A 37 9.28 -2.81 2.17
N ILE A 38 8.86 -1.58 1.94
CA ILE A 38 7.45 -1.24 1.81
C ILE A 38 7.16 -0.91 0.36
N LYS A 39 6.10 -1.50 -0.18
CA LYS A 39 5.59 -1.24 -1.53
C LYS A 39 4.17 -0.70 -1.43
N ILE A 40 3.91 0.39 -2.14
CA ILE A 40 2.59 1.00 -2.24
C ILE A 40 1.99 0.69 -3.61
N TYR A 41 0.82 0.07 -3.63
CA TYR A 41 0.11 -0.30 -4.85
C TYR A 41 -1.19 0.49 -4.98
N SER A 42 -1.51 0.95 -6.19
CA SER A 42 -2.83 1.47 -6.53
C SER A 42 -3.72 0.34 -7.03
N LEU A 43 -4.91 0.19 -6.43
CA LEU A 43 -5.97 -0.71 -6.86
C LEU A 43 -7.21 0.09 -7.30
N HIS A 44 -7.05 0.89 -8.37
CA HIS A 44 -8.05 1.76 -9.01
C HIS A 44 -8.75 2.81 -8.12
N ASN A 45 -9.38 2.39 -7.02
CA ASN A 45 -10.20 3.24 -6.16
C ASN A 45 -9.55 3.50 -4.78
N PHE A 46 -8.45 2.83 -4.46
CA PHE A 46 -7.72 2.98 -3.20
C PHE A 46 -6.28 2.48 -3.35
N TYR A 47 -5.49 2.67 -2.31
CA TYR A 47 -4.10 2.24 -2.26
C TYR A 47 -3.90 1.18 -1.18
N VAL A 48 -2.90 0.33 -1.39
CA VAL A 48 -2.54 -0.77 -0.52
C VAL A 48 -1.06 -0.68 -0.21
N GLN A 49 -0.74 -0.81 1.06
CA GLN A 49 0.61 -1.00 1.55
C GLN A 49 0.86 -2.50 1.70
N ALA A 50 1.98 -2.96 1.15
CA ALA A 50 2.53 -4.28 1.42
C ALA A 50 3.93 -4.13 2.01
N VAL A 51 4.14 -4.71 3.19
CA VAL A 51 5.38 -4.68 3.94
C VAL A 51 6.05 -6.03 3.80
N TYR A 52 7.29 -6.02 3.38
CA TYR A 52 8.12 -7.20 3.16
C TYR A 52 9.37 -7.14 4.02
N ASN A 53 9.86 -8.32 4.40
CA ASN A 53 11.25 -8.46 4.79
C ASN A 53 12.13 -8.22 3.55
N ASN A 54 13.06 -7.28 3.63
CA ASN A 54 13.89 -6.89 2.50
C ASN A 54 14.88 -7.99 2.07
N ASN A 55 15.24 -8.90 2.98
CA ASN A 55 16.26 -9.90 2.73
C ASN A 55 15.75 -11.11 1.94
N ASP A 56 14.53 -11.55 2.24
CA ASP A 56 13.94 -12.78 1.68
C ASP A 56 12.59 -12.56 0.99
N GLU A 57 12.14 -11.30 0.90
CA GLU A 57 10.87 -10.89 0.30
C GLU A 57 9.63 -11.53 0.94
N THR A 58 9.73 -12.03 2.18
CA THR A 58 8.58 -12.54 2.92
C THR A 58 7.61 -11.41 3.23
N LEU A 59 6.33 -11.57 2.87
CA LEU A 59 5.28 -10.63 3.24
C LEU A 59 5.07 -10.67 4.77
N LEU A 60 5.24 -9.51 5.40
CA LEU A 60 5.02 -9.31 6.84
C LEU A 60 3.62 -8.76 7.12
N GLU A 61 3.16 -7.80 6.32
CA GLU A 61 1.86 -7.14 6.48
C GLU A 61 1.34 -6.68 5.12
N ILE A 62 0.02 -6.70 4.94
CA ILE A 62 -0.65 -6.09 3.80
C ILE A 62 -1.96 -5.45 4.28
N LYS A 63 -2.17 -4.19 3.92
CA LYS A 63 -3.40 -3.48 4.28
C LYS A 63 -3.73 -2.36 3.29
N ALA A 64 -5.01 -2.10 3.08
CA ALA A 64 -5.49 -0.90 2.41
C ALA A 64 -5.24 0.32 3.29
N LEU A 65 -4.79 1.42 2.66
CA LEU A 65 -4.61 2.72 3.31
C LEU A 65 -5.96 3.44 3.36
N ILE A 66 -6.46 3.74 4.56
CA ILE A 66 -7.82 4.28 4.77
C ILE A 66 -7.78 5.68 5.33
N SER A 67 -6.99 5.88 6.38
CA SER A 67 -6.95 7.10 7.18
C SER A 67 -5.71 7.93 6.87
N GLN A 68 -5.73 9.20 7.25
CA GLN A 68 -4.54 10.06 7.17
C GLN A 68 -3.35 9.47 7.94
N ASP A 69 -3.62 8.82 9.08
CA ASP A 69 -2.60 8.14 9.89
C ASP A 69 -1.91 7.00 9.12
N ASP A 70 -2.65 6.29 8.25
CA ASP A 70 -2.06 5.27 7.38
C ASP A 70 -1.10 5.88 6.35
N TRP A 71 -1.39 7.10 5.90
CA TRP A 71 -0.59 7.83 4.92
C TRP A 71 0.59 8.60 5.54
N GLN A 72 0.48 9.00 6.80
CA GLN A 72 1.45 9.82 7.52
C GLN A 72 2.91 9.35 7.34
N PRO A 73 3.23 8.04 7.41
CA PRO A 73 4.61 7.55 7.24
C PRO A 73 5.18 7.77 5.82
N TYR A 74 4.31 7.97 4.83
CA TYR A 74 4.68 8.13 3.42
C TYR A 74 4.70 9.59 2.99
N LEU A 75 3.93 10.46 3.64
CA LEU A 75 3.82 11.88 3.28
C LEU A 75 5.15 12.66 3.44
N GLU A 76 6.11 12.13 4.22
CA GLU A 76 7.43 12.73 4.41
C GLU A 76 8.48 12.26 3.37
N THR A 77 8.28 11.11 2.73
CA THR A 77 9.25 10.46 1.84
C THR A 77 8.78 10.40 0.39
N LEU A 78 7.47 10.35 0.17
CA LEU A 78 6.83 10.48 -1.13
C LEU A 78 6.25 11.88 -1.27
N ASP A 79 6.52 12.55 -2.38
CA ASP A 79 5.81 13.77 -2.76
C ASP A 79 4.37 13.43 -3.23
N LEU A 80 3.54 12.92 -2.31
CA LEU A 80 2.14 12.57 -2.57
C LEU A 80 1.24 13.81 -2.68
N LYS A 81 1.78 15.03 -2.53
CA LYS A 81 1.03 16.28 -2.67
C LYS A 81 0.32 16.37 -4.03
N GLU A 82 0.92 15.81 -5.08
CA GLU A 82 0.29 15.75 -6.41
C GLU A 82 -0.98 14.88 -6.45
N PHE A 83 -1.05 13.84 -5.61
CA PHE A 83 -2.19 12.91 -5.58
C PHE A 83 -3.31 13.35 -4.63
N PHE A 84 -2.97 14.07 -3.55
CA PHE A 84 -3.97 14.48 -2.58
C PHE A 84 -4.64 15.81 -2.89
N ASN A 85 -4.01 16.69 -3.67
CA ASN A 85 -4.52 18.01 -4.12
C ASN A 85 -5.77 18.48 -3.34
N LEU A 86 -5.60 18.62 -2.03
CA LEU A 86 -6.61 19.14 -1.13
C LEU A 86 -6.58 20.63 -1.43
N LYS A 87 -7.54 21.08 -2.26
CA LYS A 87 -7.77 22.49 -2.47
C LYS A 87 -7.89 23.15 -1.10
N GLU A 88 -6.92 24.01 -0.81
CA GLU A 88 -7.06 25.07 0.20
C GLU A 88 -8.33 25.89 -0.02
#